data_AF-J9EM23-F1
#
_entry.id   AF-J9EM23-F1
#
_cell.length_a   1.000
_cell.length_b   1.000
_cell.length_c   1.000
_cell.angle_alpha   90.00
_cell.angle_beta   90.00
_cell.angle_gamma   90.00
#
_symmetry.space_group_name_H-M   'P 1'
#
loop_
_entity.id
_entity.type
_entity.pdbx_description
1 polymer ?
#
loop_
_entity_poly.entity_id
_entity_poly.type
_entity_poly.pdbx_seq_one_letter_code
_entity_poly.pdbx_strand_id
1 'polypeptide(L)'
;MKMLCYINFCDIYFNYRSEFGDIRGGIRAKSILRPILYDRTCEEMEIPDEYCICEQTWYKTDIHGDDVTNAAQFLINDINNSLKQKNLTEICETLNFIEVISAEYHEAKAALKIVVGASPSNGKYEAQLLKEENNFKIITKITRLDQYGNQGYCAPAEDIRPLCYCRQQFTTTAKH
;
A
#
# COMPACT_ATOMS: atom_id res chain seq x y z
N MET A 1 -39.55 -19.78 -2.17
CA MET A 1 -38.55 -20.87 -2.22
C MET A 1 -38.31 -21.24 -3.67
N LYS A 2 -37.12 -20.95 -4.23
CA LYS A 2 -36.75 -21.39 -5.59
C LYS A 2 -35.51 -22.25 -5.47
N MET A 3 -35.60 -23.47 -5.98
CA MET A 3 -34.53 -24.45 -5.98
C MET A 3 -33.85 -24.39 -7.35
N LEU A 4 -32.59 -23.95 -7.38
CA LEU A 4 -31.75 -24.03 -8.57
C LEU A 4 -30.73 -25.12 -8.30
N CYS A 5 -30.94 -26.28 -8.91
CA CYS A 5 -30.06 -27.42 -8.78
C CYS A 5 -29.15 -27.43 -10.01
N TYR A 6 -27.85 -27.17 -9.82
CA TYR A 6 -26.84 -27.41 -10.84
C TYR A 6 -25.93 -28.53 -10.34
N ILE A 7 -25.93 -29.64 -11.09
CA ILE A 7 -24.98 -30.75 -10.95
C ILE A 7 -24.84 -31.25 -9.49
N ASN A 8 -25.84 -32.03 -9.05
CA ASN A 8 -25.86 -32.83 -7.81
C ASN A 8 -25.64 -32.11 -6.46
N PHE A 9 -25.50 -30.78 -6.43
CA PHE A 9 -25.66 -29.98 -5.22
C PHE A 9 -26.93 -29.15 -5.33
N CYS A 10 -27.92 -29.47 -4.49
CA CYS A 10 -29.09 -28.63 -4.30
C CYS A 10 -28.79 -27.72 -3.11
N ASP A 11 -28.13 -26.59 -3.38
CA ASP A 11 -27.96 -25.55 -2.38
C ASP A 11 -29.33 -24.91 -2.10
N ILE A 12 -29.80 -25.01 -0.86
CA ILE A 12 -31.00 -24.32 -0.41
C ILE A 12 -30.63 -22.84 -0.30
N TYR A 13 -30.77 -22.11 -1.40
CA TYR A 13 -30.64 -20.67 -1.40
C TYR A 13 -31.92 -20.05 -0.81
N PHE A 14 -31.88 -19.76 0.49
CA PHE A 14 -32.92 -18.95 1.10
C PHE A 14 -32.83 -17.52 0.56
N ASN A 15 -33.78 -17.19 -0.31
CA ASN A 15 -33.91 -15.85 -0.88
C ASN A 15 -34.75 -14.99 0.06
N TYR A 16 -34.08 -14.26 0.95
CA TYR A 16 -34.74 -13.36 1.92
C TYR A 16 -35.03 -11.95 1.39
N ARG A 17 -35.13 -11.75 0.06
CA ARG A 17 -35.43 -10.44 -0.55
C ARG A 17 -36.79 -9.91 -0.13
N SER A 18 -37.78 -10.79 0.04
CA SER A 18 -39.12 -10.43 0.50
C SER A 18 -39.13 -9.87 1.93
N GLU A 19 -38.24 -10.35 2.79
CA GLU A 19 -38.21 -10.02 4.22
C GLU A 19 -37.31 -8.84 4.52
N PHE A 20 -36.17 -8.72 3.82
CA PHE A 20 -35.15 -7.73 4.12
C PHE A 20 -34.89 -6.72 2.98
N GLY A 21 -35.70 -6.76 1.92
CA GLY A 21 -35.61 -5.87 0.75
C GLY A 21 -34.50 -6.23 -0.23
N ASP A 22 -34.56 -5.60 -1.41
CA ASP A 22 -33.58 -5.79 -2.51
C ASP A 22 -32.18 -5.30 -2.14
N ILE A 23 -32.10 -4.31 -1.24
CA ILE A 23 -30.86 -3.75 -0.74
C ILE A 23 -30.21 -4.78 0.19
N ARG A 24 -28.96 -5.15 -0.10
CA ARG A 24 -28.30 -6.36 0.44
C ARG A 24 -27.60 -6.15 1.79
N GLY A 25 -27.79 -4.98 2.39
CA GLY A 25 -27.05 -4.47 3.53
C GLY A 25 -26.91 -2.95 3.44
N GLY A 26 -26.39 -2.32 4.49
CA GLY A 26 -25.92 -0.94 4.39
C GLY A 26 -24.58 -0.87 3.64
N ILE A 27 -24.08 0.34 3.45
CA ILE A 27 -22.76 0.64 2.85
C ILE A 27 -21.58 -0.16 3.42
N ARG A 28 -21.67 -0.69 4.65
CA ARG A 28 -20.54 -1.34 5.36
C ARG A 28 -20.78 -2.75 5.89
N ALA A 29 -21.98 -3.31 5.71
CA ALA A 29 -22.28 -4.63 6.27
C ALA A 29 -23.37 -5.36 5.49
N LYS A 30 -23.05 -6.59 5.06
CA LYS A 30 -24.01 -7.58 4.55
C LYS A 30 -24.36 -8.55 5.68
N SER A 31 -25.64 -8.90 5.79
CA SER A 31 -26.11 -9.84 6.83
C SER A 31 -25.51 -11.24 6.61
N ILE A 32 -24.98 -11.86 7.67
CA ILE A 32 -24.48 -13.24 7.66
C ILE A 32 -25.57 -14.28 7.36
N LEU A 33 -26.84 -13.90 7.55
CA LEU A 33 -28.00 -14.75 7.24
C LEU A 33 -28.35 -14.74 5.75
N ARG A 34 -27.71 -13.88 4.95
CA ARG A 34 -27.83 -13.92 3.50
C ARG A 34 -26.69 -14.76 2.91
N PRO A 35 -26.96 -15.50 1.83
CA PRO A 35 -25.97 -16.36 1.23
C PRO A 35 -24.82 -15.53 0.62
N ILE A 36 -23.62 -16.10 0.73
CA ILE A 36 -22.39 -15.52 0.22
C ILE A 36 -22.40 -15.65 -1.31
N LEU A 37 -22.52 -14.51 -2.00
CA LEU A 37 -22.29 -14.43 -3.44
C LEU A 37 -20.78 -14.45 -3.73
N TYR A 38 -20.39 -15.10 -4.83
CA TYR A 38 -19.00 -15.25 -5.26
C TYR A 38 -18.49 -14.06 -6.08
N ASP A 39 -19.37 -13.20 -6.61
CA ASP A 39 -19.09 -12.08 -7.52
C ASP A 39 -19.04 -10.72 -6.79
N ARG A 40 -18.44 -10.66 -5.60
CA ARG A 40 -18.33 -9.41 -4.85
C ARG A 40 -17.18 -8.56 -5.39
N THR A 41 -17.43 -7.28 -5.62
CA THR A 41 -16.38 -6.31 -5.96
C THR A 41 -15.84 -5.63 -4.71
N CYS A 42 -14.65 -5.04 -4.81
CA CYS A 42 -14.07 -4.26 -3.72
C CYS A 42 -14.86 -2.98 -3.41
N GLU A 43 -15.40 -2.33 -4.44
CA GLU A 43 -16.27 -1.15 -4.31
C GLU A 43 -17.53 -1.46 -3.46
N GLU A 44 -18.18 -2.60 -3.73
CA GLU A 44 -19.34 -3.06 -2.94
C GLU A 44 -19.01 -3.31 -1.47
N MET A 45 -17.75 -3.56 -1.14
CA MET A 45 -17.28 -3.84 0.21
C MET A 45 -16.60 -2.62 0.86
N GLU A 46 -16.60 -1.46 0.20
CA GLU A 46 -15.85 -0.27 0.61
C GLU A 46 -14.38 -0.58 0.96
N ILE A 47 -13.79 -1.55 0.26
CA ILE A 47 -12.37 -1.87 0.40
C ILE A 47 -11.63 -0.84 -0.45
N PRO A 48 -10.74 -0.01 0.15
CA PRO A 48 -9.92 0.90 -0.63
C PRO A 48 -9.15 0.14 -1.71
N ASP A 49 -9.01 0.72 -2.88
CA ASP A 49 -8.31 0.12 -4.03
C ASP A 49 -6.97 -0.51 -3.63
N GLU A 50 -6.22 0.17 -2.76
CA GLU A 50 -4.92 -0.26 -2.25
C GLU A 50 -4.95 -1.66 -1.58
N TYR A 51 -6.11 -2.07 -1.08
CA TYR A 51 -6.36 -3.35 -0.42
C TYR A 51 -7.23 -4.30 -1.27
N CYS A 52 -7.57 -3.92 -2.50
CA CYS A 52 -8.34 -4.74 -3.43
C CYS A 52 -7.46 -5.76 -4.16
N ILE A 53 -6.99 -6.78 -3.44
CA ILE A 53 -5.99 -7.75 -3.95
C ILE A 53 -6.53 -8.56 -5.14
N CYS A 54 -7.83 -8.89 -5.14
CA CYS A 54 -8.42 -9.82 -6.11
C CYS A 54 -8.58 -9.24 -7.52
N GLU A 55 -8.67 -7.91 -7.66
CA GLU A 55 -8.91 -7.25 -8.96
C GLU A 55 -7.64 -6.59 -9.54
N GLN A 56 -6.53 -6.55 -8.80
CA GLN A 56 -5.30 -5.90 -9.24
C GLN A 56 -4.31 -6.88 -9.85
N THR A 57 -4.21 -6.86 -11.18
CA THR A 57 -3.16 -7.59 -11.91
C THR A 57 -1.92 -6.72 -12.07
N TRP A 58 -0.89 -7.05 -11.31
CA TRP A 58 0.44 -6.44 -11.39
C TRP A 58 1.39 -7.35 -12.17
N TYR A 59 2.10 -6.78 -13.15
CA TYR A 59 3.06 -7.50 -13.97
C TYR A 59 4.48 -7.10 -13.59
N LYS A 60 5.37 -8.08 -13.43
CA LYS A 60 6.78 -7.78 -13.18
C LYS A 60 7.36 -7.01 -14.37
N THR A 61 8.07 -5.94 -14.07
CA THR A 61 8.80 -5.15 -15.06
C THR A 61 10.29 -5.20 -14.80
N ASP A 62 11.09 -4.81 -15.78
CA ASP A 62 12.54 -4.69 -15.63
C ASP A 62 12.88 -3.62 -14.58
N ILE A 63 13.66 -4.02 -13.57
CA ILE A 63 14.13 -3.15 -12.50
C ILE A 63 15.18 -2.15 -12.97
N HIS A 64 15.82 -2.41 -14.12
CA HIS A 64 16.83 -1.53 -14.72
C HIS A 64 16.25 -0.56 -15.76
N GLY A 65 14.93 -0.56 -15.96
CA GLY A 65 14.27 0.38 -16.87
C GLY A 65 14.43 1.84 -16.40
N ASP A 66 14.55 2.75 -17.35
CA ASP A 66 14.70 4.19 -17.08
C ASP A 66 13.53 4.74 -16.26
N ASP A 67 12.30 4.37 -16.63
CA ASP A 67 11.09 4.77 -15.89
C ASP A 67 11.12 4.32 -14.43
N VAL A 68 11.56 3.08 -14.18
CA VAL A 68 11.61 2.49 -12.84
C VAL A 68 12.68 3.17 -11.99
N THR A 69 13.86 3.43 -12.58
CA THR A 69 14.95 4.13 -11.91
C THR A 69 14.58 5.58 -11.58
N ASN A 70 13.93 6.28 -12.52
CA ASN A 70 13.43 7.63 -12.31
C ASN A 70 12.35 7.69 -11.22
N ALA A 71 11.40 6.73 -11.23
CA ALA A 71 10.39 6.61 -10.19
C ALA A 71 11.01 6.32 -8.82
N ALA A 72 12.07 5.50 -8.76
CA ALA A 72 12.78 5.18 -7.52
C ALA A 72 13.52 6.38 -6.93
N GLN A 73 14.21 7.16 -7.78
CA GLN A 73 14.83 8.40 -7.36
C GLN A 73 13.80 9.43 -6.90
N PHE A 74 12.68 9.55 -7.62
CA PHE A 74 11.56 10.41 -7.24
C PHE A 74 11.00 10.04 -5.86
N LEU A 75 10.80 8.75 -5.59
CA LEU A 75 10.30 8.27 -4.29
C LEU A 75 11.21 8.69 -3.13
N ILE A 76 12.53 8.47 -3.24
CA ILE A 76 13.47 8.88 -2.17
C ILE A 76 13.51 10.41 -2.01
N ASN A 77 13.48 11.15 -3.12
CA ASN A 77 13.41 12.61 -3.08
C ASN A 77 12.13 13.10 -2.40
N ASP A 78 10.99 12.47 -2.66
CA ASP A 78 9.71 12.81 -2.01
C ASP A 78 9.75 12.56 -0.50
N ILE A 79 10.37 11.46 -0.04
CA ILE A 79 10.60 11.21 1.38
C ILE A 79 11.42 12.36 2.01
N ASN A 80 12.54 12.70 1.40
CA ASN A 80 13.41 13.78 1.90
C ASN A 80 12.69 15.15 1.89
N ASN A 81 11.91 15.43 0.84
CA ASN A 81 11.12 16.65 0.73
C ASN A 81 10.03 16.72 1.82
N SER A 82 9.36 15.60 2.10
CA SER A 82 8.38 15.50 3.18
C SER A 82 9.00 15.76 4.55
N LEU A 83 10.20 15.22 4.81
CA LEU A 83 10.95 15.50 6.04
C LEU A 83 11.36 16.98 6.14
N LYS A 84 11.76 17.59 5.02
CA LYS A 84 12.11 19.01 4.93
C LYS A 84 10.92 19.93 5.18
N GLN A 85 9.75 19.64 4.61
CA GLN A 85 8.53 20.41 4.85
C GLN A 85 8.10 20.39 6.32
N LYS A 86 8.40 19.29 7.04
CA LYS A 86 8.16 19.17 8.48
C LYS A 86 9.29 19.73 9.36
N ASN A 87 10.31 20.38 8.78
CA ASN A 87 11.49 20.91 9.47
C ASN A 87 12.28 19.86 10.28
N LEU A 88 12.32 18.61 9.79
CA LEU A 88 12.99 17.50 10.48
C LEU A 88 14.42 17.23 9.96
N THR A 89 14.95 18.05 9.06
CA THR A 89 16.28 17.88 8.44
C THR A 89 17.45 17.96 9.41
N GLU A 90 17.26 18.58 10.58
CA GLU A 90 18.26 18.64 11.65
C GLU A 90 18.29 17.35 12.49
N ILE A 91 17.20 16.59 12.48
CA ILE A 91 17.00 15.40 13.33
C ILE A 91 17.15 14.12 12.52
N CYS A 92 16.60 14.11 11.30
CA CYS A 92 16.69 13.02 10.33
C CYS A 92 17.84 13.28 9.35
N GLU A 93 18.59 12.24 9.02
CA GLU A 93 19.53 12.26 7.91
C GLU A 93 18.82 12.24 6.56
N THR A 94 19.50 12.78 5.56
CA THR A 94 19.06 12.69 4.17
C THR A 94 19.25 11.27 3.64
N LEU A 95 18.18 10.70 3.09
CA LEU A 95 18.22 9.38 2.47
C LEU A 95 18.70 9.45 1.02
N ASN A 96 19.51 8.50 0.60
CA ASN A 96 20.00 8.37 -0.77
C ASN A 96 19.54 7.04 -1.37
N PHE A 97 19.13 7.08 -2.64
CA PHE A 97 18.76 5.88 -3.39
C PHE A 97 19.97 4.93 -3.54
N ILE A 98 19.77 3.64 -3.26
CA ILE A 98 20.76 2.58 -3.45
C ILE A 98 20.43 1.76 -4.69
N GLU A 99 19.27 1.10 -4.66
CA GLU A 99 18.87 0.11 -5.67
C GLU A 99 17.36 -0.06 -5.72
N VAL A 100 16.87 -0.59 -6.85
CA VAL A 100 15.50 -1.07 -6.99
C VAL A 100 15.48 -2.56 -6.65
N ILE A 101 14.68 -2.95 -5.67
CA ILE A 101 14.56 -4.33 -5.19
C ILE A 101 13.50 -5.09 -6.01
N SER A 102 12.38 -4.44 -6.29
CA SER A 102 11.33 -5.00 -7.14
C SER A 102 10.54 -3.90 -7.82
N ALA A 103 10.06 -4.20 -9.02
CA ALA A 103 9.20 -3.30 -9.78
C ALA A 103 8.08 -4.10 -10.45
N GLU A 104 6.87 -3.60 -10.32
CA GLU A 104 5.67 -4.15 -10.93
C GLU A 104 4.89 -3.02 -11.60
N TYR A 105 4.25 -3.31 -12.73
CA TYR A 105 3.46 -2.36 -13.50
C TYR A 105 2.00 -2.82 -13.57
N HIS A 106 1.09 -1.87 -13.47
CA HIS A 106 -0.34 -2.08 -13.61
C HIS A 106 -0.84 -1.39 -14.89
N GLU A 107 -1.08 -2.18 -15.93
CA GLU A 107 -1.45 -1.69 -17.27
C GLU A 107 -2.66 -0.76 -17.23
N ALA A 108 -3.78 -1.20 -16.63
CA ALA A 108 -5.02 -0.42 -16.66
C ALA A 108 -4.96 0.92 -15.91
N LYS A 109 -4.05 1.05 -14.92
CA LYS A 109 -3.89 2.26 -14.11
C LYS A 109 -2.67 3.07 -14.55
N ALA A 110 -1.87 2.58 -15.48
CA ALA A 110 -0.55 3.11 -15.81
C ALA A 110 0.29 3.43 -14.55
N ALA A 111 0.26 2.53 -13.57
CA ALA A 111 0.90 2.71 -12.28
C ALA A 111 2.09 1.75 -12.11
N LEU A 112 3.14 2.23 -11.44
CA LEU A 112 4.31 1.45 -11.05
C LEU A 112 4.29 1.24 -9.54
N LYS A 113 4.41 -0.01 -9.11
CA LYS A 113 4.66 -0.39 -7.73
C LYS A 113 6.14 -0.74 -7.61
N ILE A 114 6.86 0.00 -6.78
CA ILE A 114 8.31 -0.18 -6.62
C ILE A 114 8.67 -0.41 -5.15
N VAL A 115 9.71 -1.21 -4.95
CA VAL A 115 10.39 -1.34 -3.67
C VAL A 115 11.83 -0.89 -3.86
N VAL A 116 12.27 0.08 -3.06
CA VAL A 116 13.59 0.71 -3.20
C VAL A 116 14.41 0.61 -1.92
N GLY A 117 15.71 0.42 -2.09
CA GLY A 117 16.72 0.48 -1.04
C GLY A 117 17.20 1.92 -0.79
N ALA A 118 17.34 2.34 0.46
CA ALA A 118 17.86 3.68 0.80
C ALA A 118 18.95 3.68 1.89
N SER A 119 20.00 4.47 1.67
CA SER A 119 21.14 4.71 2.58
C SER A 119 20.98 6.04 3.31
N PRO A 120 21.42 6.21 4.57
CA PRO A 120 22.14 5.27 5.44
C PRO A 120 21.23 4.28 6.20
N SER A 121 19.92 4.38 6.04
CA SER A 121 18.95 3.56 6.79
C SER A 121 18.93 2.06 6.42
N ASN A 122 19.62 1.68 5.34
CA ASN A 122 19.56 0.36 4.68
C ASN A 122 18.13 -0.16 4.51
N GLY A 123 17.24 0.76 4.15
CA GLY A 123 15.82 0.56 4.22
C GLY A 123 15.11 0.22 2.96
N LYS A 124 14.04 -0.56 3.10
CA LYS A 124 13.18 -0.99 1.99
C LYS A 124 11.88 -0.22 2.04
N TYR A 125 11.67 0.65 1.06
CA TYR A 125 10.50 1.49 0.96
C TYR A 125 9.64 1.06 -0.23
N GLU A 126 8.35 0.84 0.02
CA GLU A 126 7.35 0.53 -0.99
C GLU A 126 6.42 1.72 -1.23
N ALA A 127 6.14 1.99 -2.51
CA ALA A 127 5.08 2.91 -2.91
C ALA A 127 4.55 2.56 -4.31
N GLN A 128 3.35 3.03 -4.60
CA GLN A 128 2.79 3.03 -5.94
C GLN A 128 2.80 4.44 -6.51
N LEU A 129 3.24 4.57 -7.76
CA LEU A 129 3.38 5.82 -8.48
C LEU A 129 2.59 5.76 -9.78
N LEU A 130 1.77 6.78 -10.02
CA LEU A 130 1.12 6.99 -11.30
C LEU A 130 2.13 7.64 -12.26
N LYS A 131 2.25 7.08 -13.47
CA LYS A 131 3.05 7.69 -14.53
C LYS A 131 2.23 8.79 -15.21
N GLU A 132 2.70 10.04 -15.10
CA GLU A 132 2.21 11.19 -15.86
C GLU A 132 3.17 11.48 -17.03
N GLU A 133 2.81 12.39 -17.95
CA GLU A 133 3.55 12.59 -19.22
C GLU A 133 5.07 12.78 -19.03
N ASN A 134 5.50 13.52 -18.00
CA ASN A 134 6.91 13.80 -17.71
C ASN A 134 7.28 13.65 -16.23
N ASN A 135 6.39 13.09 -15.40
CA ASN A 135 6.63 13.03 -13.96
C ASN A 135 5.92 11.82 -13.33
N PHE A 136 6.18 11.62 -12.05
CA PHE A 136 5.51 10.62 -11.23
C PHE A 136 4.70 11.29 -10.14
N LYS A 137 3.58 10.64 -9.78
CA LYS A 137 2.77 11.04 -8.64
C LYS A 137 2.60 9.83 -7.72
N ILE A 138 3.02 9.96 -6.46
CA ILE A 138 2.77 8.93 -5.46
C ILE A 138 1.26 8.89 -5.17
N ILE A 139 0.66 7.72 -5.34
CA ILE A 139 -0.79 7.51 -5.17
C ILE A 139 -1.14 6.74 -3.90
N THR A 140 -0.14 6.13 -3.24
CA THR A 140 -0.31 5.39 -1.98
C THR A 140 0.59 5.93 -0.90
N LYS A 141 0.29 5.60 0.36
CA LYS A 141 1.21 5.89 1.46
C LYS A 141 2.54 5.15 1.27
N ILE A 142 3.65 5.86 1.48
CA ILE A 142 4.99 5.27 1.48
C ILE A 142 5.13 4.37 2.71
N THR A 143 5.49 3.11 2.49
CA THR A 143 5.57 2.10 3.55
C THR A 143 6.99 1.56 3.67
N ARG A 144 7.52 1.50 4.90
CA ARG A 144 8.78 0.81 5.21
C ARG A 144 8.48 -0.68 5.40
N LEU A 145 9.14 -1.56 4.65
CA LEU A 145 8.88 -3.01 4.66
C LEU A 145 9.70 -3.77 5.71
N ASP A 146 10.83 -3.22 6.13
CA ASP A 146 11.71 -3.81 7.14
C ASP A 146 11.59 -3.11 8.52
N GLN A 147 12.03 -3.80 9.56
CA GLN A 147 12.01 -3.26 10.91
C GLN A 147 13.02 -2.10 11.06
N TYR A 148 12.52 -0.89 11.35
CA TYR A 148 13.37 0.30 11.55
C TYR A 148 13.90 0.42 13.00
N GLY A 149 13.27 -0.24 13.98
CA GLY A 149 13.74 -0.27 15.36
C GLY A 149 13.94 1.12 15.98
N ASN A 150 15.13 1.38 16.50
CA ASN A 150 15.49 2.67 17.11
C ASN A 150 15.95 3.74 16.08
N GLN A 151 16.04 3.40 14.79
CA GLN A 151 16.53 4.34 13.77
C GLN A 151 15.67 5.59 13.62
N GLY A 152 14.37 5.51 13.91
CA GLY A 152 13.43 6.63 13.77
C GLY A 152 13.00 7.27 15.10
N TYR A 153 13.58 6.88 16.24
CA TYR A 153 13.05 7.21 17.58
C TYR A 153 13.01 8.72 17.89
N CYS A 154 13.92 9.49 17.29
CA CYS A 154 13.98 10.94 17.41
C CYS A 154 12.82 11.68 16.71
N ALA A 155 12.11 11.03 15.78
CA ALA A 155 11.00 11.66 15.10
C ALA A 155 9.78 11.78 16.03
N PRO A 156 9.15 12.97 16.09
CA PRO A 156 8.08 13.24 17.05
C PRO A 156 6.77 12.52 16.72
N ALA A 157 6.53 12.22 15.44
CA ALA A 157 5.27 11.67 14.95
C ALA A 157 5.45 10.23 14.45
N GLU A 158 4.50 9.35 14.82
CA GLU A 158 4.55 7.91 14.51
C GLU A 158 4.54 7.61 13.00
N ASP A 159 3.89 8.47 12.19
CA ASP A 159 3.87 8.35 10.73
C ASP A 159 5.23 8.67 10.09
N ILE A 160 6.11 9.40 10.78
CA ILE A 160 7.42 9.81 10.29
C ILE A 160 8.54 8.90 10.75
N ARG A 161 8.38 8.21 11.89
CA ARG A 161 9.41 7.29 12.41
C ARG A 161 9.91 6.26 11.39
N PRO A 162 9.06 5.63 10.54
CA PRO A 162 9.55 4.69 9.53
C PRO A 162 10.34 5.34 8.38
N LEU A 163 10.15 6.65 8.17
CA LEU A 163 10.77 7.43 7.10
C LEU A 163 12.03 8.19 7.55
N CYS A 164 12.22 8.36 8.86
CA CYS A 164 13.32 9.09 9.44
C CYS A 164 14.46 8.17 9.89
N TYR A 165 15.69 8.52 9.54
CA TYR A 165 16.90 7.94 10.14
C TYR A 165 17.58 8.99 11.01
N CYS A 166 17.67 8.78 12.32
CA CYS A 166 18.18 9.76 13.27
C CYS A 166 19.67 10.04 13.07
N ARG A 167 20.04 11.33 12.95
CA ARG A 167 21.43 11.79 12.88
C ARG A 167 22.22 11.41 14.15
N GLN A 168 21.58 11.64 15.29
CA GLN A 168 22.10 11.24 16.58
C GLN A 168 21.45 9.92 16.93
N GLN A 169 22.19 8.81 16.80
CA GLN A 169 21.79 7.57 17.45
C GLN A 169 21.79 7.87 18.94
N PHE A 170 20.63 8.16 19.52
CA PHE A 170 20.48 8.14 20.97
C PHE A 170 20.80 6.70 21.37
N THR A 171 22.05 6.48 21.76
CA THR A 171 22.47 5.29 22.49
C THR A 171 21.71 5.36 23.81
N THR A 172 20.49 4.84 23.78
CA THR A 172 19.80 4.41 24.97
C THR A 172 20.64 3.25 25.49
N THR A 173 21.67 3.62 26.26
CA THR A 173 22.18 2.76 27.31
C THR A 173 20.97 2.44 28.16
N ALA A 174 20.39 1.27 27.92
CA ALA A 174 19.45 0.65 28.82
C ALA A 174 20.19 0.48 30.14
N LYS A 175 20.01 1.45 31.05
CA LYS A 175 20.31 1.25 32.46
C LYS A 175 19.19 0.34 32.98
N HIS A 176 19.51 -0.95 33.04
CA HIS A 176 18.87 -1.87 33.97
C HIS A 176 19.33 -1.54 35.40
#